data_AF-A0A1F2RP26-F1
#
_entry.id   AF-A0A1F2RP26-F1
#
_cell.length_a   1.000
_cell.length_b   1.000
_cell.length_c   1.000
_cell.angle_alpha   90.00
_cell.angle_beta   90.00
_cell.angle_gamma   90.00
#
_symmetry.space_group_name_H-M   'P 1'
#
loop_
_entity.id
_entity.type
_entity.pdbx_description
1 polymer ?
#
loop_
_entity_poly.entity_id
_entity_poly.type
_entity_poly.pdbx_seq_one_letter_code
_entity_poly.pdbx_strand_id
1 'polypeptide(L)'
;MHLQQTKRGSRDTGGPQYYFHELPEAVKTFLRKKGAVRVGLLTPYGATKSDYFAVSTVHKLDHKQRPVPGNVGHDRIQQGLAAESIGEAIRMWYQLPPGDFERIDVDIDIRDDVFYLTPLKFKYANRPKGREIPRIDRPLTFTYAYASPLWIEQLVHVNRKQPGIVAWALDEICRIVKDHQPSSRLPHIQEPDLLRASGPLKHLGMTLGGYVGKGYDCFTDFRFLNFPVYSVPVEIKRNSQGFQYQQRKYGKEELSRAVVLCAVHQHKQMPQHIDVIELGALCAHAQKFPLTPRI
;
A
#
# COMPACT_ATOMS: atom_id res chain seq x y z
N MET A 1 5.92 -2.28 -21.75
CA MET A 1 5.32 -3.64 -21.76
C MET A 1 3.90 -3.57 -21.22
N HIS A 2 3.10 -4.60 -21.46
CA HIS A 2 1.71 -4.61 -21.00
C HIS A 2 1.19 -6.03 -20.73
N LEU A 3 0.10 -6.10 -19.97
CA LEU A 3 -0.75 -7.27 -19.84
C LEU A 3 -1.93 -7.17 -20.82
N GLN A 4 -2.21 -8.23 -21.57
CA GLN A 4 -3.38 -8.35 -22.42
C GLN A 4 -4.34 -9.42 -21.88
N GLN A 5 -5.62 -9.06 -21.75
CA GLN A 5 -6.68 -10.01 -21.36
C GLN A 5 -7.24 -10.69 -22.61
N THR A 6 -7.16 -12.02 -22.70
CA THR A 6 -7.59 -12.77 -23.89
C THR A 6 -8.92 -13.50 -23.72
N LYS A 7 -9.26 -13.96 -22.51
CA LYS A 7 -10.57 -14.57 -22.20
C LYS A 7 -11.52 -13.54 -21.61
N ARG A 8 -12.30 -12.89 -22.48
CA ARG A 8 -13.37 -11.94 -22.09
C ARG A 8 -14.61 -12.74 -21.68
N GLY A 9 -15.28 -12.36 -20.59
CA GLY A 9 -16.54 -12.99 -20.15
C GLY A 9 -16.45 -14.37 -19.47
N SER A 10 -15.28 -14.96 -19.25
CA SER A 10 -15.16 -16.28 -18.59
C SER A 10 -15.15 -16.20 -17.06
N ARG A 11 -16.23 -15.67 -16.47
CA ARG A 11 -16.41 -15.72 -15.00
C ARG A 11 -16.70 -17.14 -14.51
N ASP A 12 -17.35 -17.95 -15.34
CA ASP A 12 -17.80 -19.30 -14.97
C ASP A 12 -16.78 -20.40 -15.29
N THR A 13 -15.76 -20.15 -16.12
CA THR A 13 -14.72 -21.15 -16.47
C THR A 13 -13.30 -20.62 -16.28
N GLY A 14 -12.74 -20.77 -15.08
CA GLY A 14 -11.31 -20.54 -14.80
C GLY A 14 -10.81 -19.09 -14.87
N GLY A 15 -11.69 -18.10 -14.98
CA GLY A 15 -11.37 -16.67 -14.89
C GLY A 15 -10.67 -16.05 -16.10
N PRO A 16 -10.56 -14.72 -16.15
CA PRO A 16 -9.78 -14.02 -17.18
C PRO A 16 -8.28 -14.32 -17.04
N GLN A 17 -7.60 -14.45 -18.18
CA GLN A 17 -6.17 -14.72 -18.25
C GLN A 17 -5.41 -13.52 -18.80
N TYR A 18 -4.26 -13.22 -18.19
CA TYR A 18 -3.44 -12.05 -18.51
C TYR A 18 -2.07 -12.48 -19.03
N TYR A 19 -1.80 -12.14 -20.28
CA TYR A 19 -0.57 -12.48 -20.98
C TYR A 19 0.33 -11.27 -21.06
N PHE A 20 1.64 -11.49 -20.89
CA PHE A 20 2.61 -10.44 -21.08
C PHE A 20 2.89 -10.23 -22.56
N HIS A 21 2.98 -8.96 -22.94
CA HIS A 21 3.40 -8.50 -24.26
C HIS A 21 4.52 -7.48 -24.11
N GLU A 22 5.47 -7.53 -25.04
CA GLU A 22 6.64 -6.63 -25.08
C GLU A 22 7.47 -6.68 -23.79
N LEU A 23 7.64 -7.87 -23.21
CA LEU A 23 8.50 -8.10 -22.05
C LEU A 23 9.94 -7.65 -22.36
N PRO A 24 10.57 -6.82 -21.50
CA PRO A 24 11.98 -6.50 -21.62
C PRO A 24 12.84 -7.76 -21.55
N GLU A 25 13.92 -7.83 -22.32
CA GLU A 25 14.77 -9.02 -22.41
C GLU A 25 15.37 -9.44 -21.07
N ALA A 26 15.67 -8.48 -20.18
CA ALA A 26 16.13 -8.79 -18.82
C ALA A 26 15.07 -9.56 -18.00
N VAL A 27 13.81 -9.12 -18.03
CA VAL A 27 12.69 -9.77 -17.33
C VAL A 27 12.41 -11.14 -17.94
N LYS A 28 12.42 -11.24 -19.27
CA LYS A 28 12.23 -12.49 -20.00
C LYS A 28 13.32 -13.51 -19.68
N THR A 29 14.58 -13.11 -19.71
CA THR A 29 15.73 -13.96 -19.37
C THR A 29 15.62 -14.47 -17.94
N PHE A 30 15.29 -13.58 -17.00
CA PHE A 30 15.08 -13.96 -15.60
C PHE A 30 13.93 -14.97 -15.43
N LEU A 31 12.79 -14.71 -16.07
CA LEU A 31 11.63 -15.59 -16.02
C LEU A 31 11.92 -16.97 -16.64
N ARG A 32 12.67 -17.03 -17.74
CA ARG A 32 13.12 -18.31 -18.33
C ARG A 32 14.02 -19.09 -17.40
N LYS A 33 14.99 -18.42 -16.76
CA LYS A 33 15.92 -19.05 -15.80
C LYS A 33 15.19 -19.64 -14.58
N LYS A 34 14.17 -18.95 -14.07
CA LYS A 34 13.42 -19.39 -12.88
C LYS A 34 12.23 -20.29 -13.21
N GLY A 35 11.74 -20.27 -14.45
CA GLY A 35 10.56 -21.01 -14.91
C GLY A 35 9.23 -20.37 -14.49
N ALA A 36 9.10 -20.04 -13.21
CA ALA A 36 8.05 -19.21 -12.63
C ALA A 36 8.62 -18.28 -11.54
N VAL A 37 8.03 -17.08 -11.42
CA VAL A 37 8.47 -16.04 -10.50
C VAL A 37 7.25 -15.51 -9.76
N ARG A 38 7.33 -15.36 -8.43
CA ARG A 38 6.25 -14.74 -7.65
C ARG A 38 6.06 -13.30 -8.09
N VAL A 39 4.81 -12.84 -8.10
CA VAL A 39 4.48 -11.46 -8.43
C VAL A 39 4.00 -10.76 -7.16
N GLY A 40 4.57 -9.60 -6.85
CA GLY A 40 4.00 -8.61 -5.94
C GLY A 40 3.23 -7.58 -6.74
N LEU A 41 2.14 -7.05 -6.19
CA LEU A 41 1.38 -5.97 -6.83
C LEU A 41 1.70 -4.65 -6.12
N LEU A 42 2.12 -3.64 -6.87
CA LEU A 42 2.11 -2.28 -6.35
C LEU A 42 0.67 -1.79 -6.30
N THR A 43 0.23 -1.35 -5.12
CA THR A 43 -1.09 -0.78 -4.86
C THR A 43 -0.97 0.74 -4.68
N PRO A 44 -2.07 1.51 -4.58
CA PRO A 44 -1.98 2.92 -4.22
C PRO A 44 -1.25 3.19 -2.90
N TYR A 45 -1.23 2.21 -2.00
CA TYR A 45 -0.50 2.29 -0.74
C TYR A 45 0.98 1.91 -0.86
N GLY A 46 1.37 1.10 -1.84
CA GLY A 46 2.70 0.49 -1.90
C GLY A 46 2.64 -0.99 -2.26
N ALA A 47 3.79 -1.66 -2.23
CA ALA A 47 3.85 -3.05 -2.66
C ALA A 47 3.17 -3.97 -1.65
N THR A 48 2.35 -4.89 -2.16
CA THR A 48 1.83 -6.03 -1.40
C THR A 48 2.36 -7.33 -1.99
N LYS A 49 2.73 -8.27 -1.11
CA LYS A 49 3.02 -9.64 -1.53
C LYS A 49 1.72 -10.28 -2.00
N SER A 50 1.79 -11.11 -3.01
CA SER A 50 0.62 -11.78 -3.54
C SER A 50 0.92 -13.23 -3.89
N ASP A 51 -0.14 -13.99 -4.13
CA ASP A 51 -0.05 -15.40 -4.52
C ASP A 51 -0.03 -15.60 -6.04
N TYR A 52 0.12 -14.51 -6.80
CA TYR A 52 0.30 -14.54 -8.24
C TYR A 52 1.70 -15.02 -8.64
N PHE A 53 1.77 -15.66 -9.80
CA PHE A 53 3.04 -16.04 -10.42
C PHE A 53 3.09 -15.60 -11.88
N ALA A 54 4.19 -14.97 -12.27
CA ALA A 54 4.59 -14.89 -13.66
C ALA A 54 5.16 -16.24 -14.07
N VAL A 55 4.67 -16.81 -15.17
CA VAL A 55 5.07 -18.14 -15.65
C VAL A 55 5.52 -18.05 -17.08
N SER A 56 6.65 -18.70 -17.39
CA SER A 56 7.20 -18.71 -18.74
C SER A 56 6.38 -19.53 -19.73
N THR A 57 6.62 -19.32 -21.02
CA THR A 57 6.01 -20.08 -22.14
C THR A 57 6.13 -21.60 -22.02
N VAL A 58 7.20 -22.09 -21.39
CA VAL A 58 7.55 -23.52 -21.28
C VAL A 58 7.31 -24.11 -19.89
N HIS A 59 6.61 -23.38 -19.01
CA HIS A 59 6.26 -23.85 -17.68
C HIS A 59 4.77 -23.68 -17.36
N LYS A 60 4.32 -24.47 -16.39
CA LYS A 60 3.06 -24.31 -15.67
C LYS A 60 3.29 -24.53 -14.19
N LEU A 61 2.34 -24.12 -13.35
CA LEU A 61 2.34 -24.46 -11.94
C LEU A 61 1.66 -25.81 -11.72
N ASP A 62 2.26 -26.68 -10.91
CA ASP A 62 1.59 -27.87 -10.39
C ASP A 62 0.61 -27.52 -9.25
N HIS A 63 -0.06 -28.53 -8.69
CA HIS A 63 -0.99 -28.37 -7.56
C HIS A 63 -0.32 -27.84 -6.28
N LYS A 64 1.02 -27.88 -6.20
CA LYS A 64 1.83 -27.33 -5.10
C LYS A 64 2.43 -25.97 -5.44
N GLN A 65 1.98 -25.33 -6.52
CA GLN A 65 2.48 -24.03 -7.01
C GLN A 65 3.96 -24.04 -7.40
N ARG A 66 4.49 -25.20 -7.83
CA ARG A 66 5.87 -25.34 -8.31
C ARG A 66 5.93 -25.27 -9.83
N PRO A 67 6.95 -24.62 -10.40
CA PRO A 67 7.15 -24.64 -11.85
C PRO A 67 7.48 -26.05 -12.31
N VAL A 68 6.69 -26.57 -13.25
CA VAL A 68 6.95 -27.83 -13.96
C VAL A 68 6.93 -27.57 -15.47
N PRO A 69 7.65 -28.36 -16.28
CA PRO A 69 7.59 -28.24 -17.73
C PRO A 69 6.16 -28.32 -18.26
N GLY A 70 5.83 -27.47 -19.23
CA GLY A 70 4.54 -27.46 -19.90
C GLY A 70 4.58 -26.59 -21.15
N ASN A 71 3.81 -26.92 -22.18
CA ASN A 71 3.81 -26.13 -23.41
C ASN A 71 2.59 -25.21 -23.47
N VAL A 72 2.73 -23.99 -22.94
CA VAL A 72 1.60 -23.07 -22.77
C VAL A 72 1.68 -21.86 -23.72
N GLY A 73 2.75 -21.77 -24.53
CA GLY A 73 2.85 -20.87 -25.68
C GLY A 73 3.09 -19.39 -25.36
N HIS A 74 2.74 -18.92 -24.16
CA HIS A 74 2.84 -17.50 -23.80
C HIS A 74 3.31 -17.26 -22.35
N ASP A 75 4.06 -16.17 -22.18
CA ASP A 75 4.37 -15.61 -20.86
C ASP A 75 3.10 -14.99 -20.27
N ARG A 76 2.79 -15.32 -19.03
CA ARG A 76 1.51 -14.92 -18.42
C ARG A 76 1.60 -14.78 -16.92
N ILE A 77 0.60 -14.14 -16.34
CA ILE A 77 0.34 -14.19 -14.91
C ILE A 77 -0.72 -15.26 -14.65
N GLN A 78 -0.36 -16.22 -13.80
CA GLN A 78 -1.26 -17.25 -13.30
C GLN A 78 -1.72 -16.88 -11.88
N GLN A 79 -2.99 -17.15 -11.58
CA GLN A 79 -3.64 -16.77 -10.32
C GLN A 79 -2.98 -17.40 -9.08
N GLY A 80 -2.38 -18.58 -9.21
CA GLY A 80 -1.78 -19.29 -8.09
C GLY A 80 -2.83 -19.64 -7.03
N LEU A 81 -2.64 -19.14 -5.80
CA LEU A 81 -3.61 -19.26 -4.69
C LEU A 81 -4.43 -17.98 -4.44
N ALA A 82 -4.25 -16.94 -5.27
CA ALA A 82 -4.96 -15.67 -5.09
C ALA A 82 -6.47 -15.87 -5.28
N ALA A 83 -7.28 -15.02 -4.63
CA ALA A 83 -8.75 -15.13 -4.65
C ALA A 83 -9.35 -14.78 -6.03
N GLU A 84 -8.75 -13.81 -6.73
CA GLU A 84 -9.19 -13.38 -8.07
C GLU A 84 -8.02 -13.28 -9.06
N SER A 85 -8.33 -12.99 -10.32
CA SER A 85 -7.31 -12.68 -11.33
C SER A 85 -6.55 -11.38 -11.02
N ILE A 86 -5.32 -11.25 -11.54
CA ILE A 86 -4.49 -10.04 -11.34
C ILE A 86 -5.17 -8.75 -11.82
N GLY A 87 -5.92 -8.80 -12.94
CA GLY A 87 -6.64 -7.62 -13.42
C GLY A 87 -7.75 -7.18 -12.47
N GLU A 88 -8.46 -8.14 -11.87
CA GLU A 88 -9.47 -7.85 -10.87
C GLU A 88 -8.86 -7.29 -9.57
N ALA A 89 -7.72 -7.84 -9.13
CA ALA A 89 -6.98 -7.27 -8.01
C ALA A 89 -6.53 -5.82 -8.30
N ILE A 90 -5.99 -5.54 -9.49
CA ILE A 90 -5.65 -4.18 -9.92
C ILE A 90 -6.89 -3.28 -9.88
N ARG A 91 -8.02 -3.74 -10.43
CA ARG A 91 -9.28 -3.00 -10.44
C ARG A 91 -9.71 -2.62 -9.02
N MET A 92 -9.68 -3.56 -8.08
CA MET A 92 -10.08 -3.31 -6.70
C MET A 92 -9.11 -2.39 -5.96
N TRP A 93 -7.81 -2.66 -6.03
CA TRP A 93 -6.79 -1.86 -5.35
C TRP A 93 -6.79 -0.42 -5.83
N TYR A 94 -7.04 -0.17 -7.12
CA TYR A 94 -7.07 1.17 -7.69
C TYR A 94 -8.48 1.75 -7.84
N GLN A 95 -9.50 1.10 -7.27
CA GLN A 95 -10.92 1.46 -7.39
C GLN A 95 -11.35 1.80 -8.83
N LEU A 96 -10.86 1.03 -9.81
CA LEU A 96 -11.20 1.24 -11.20
C LEU A 96 -12.64 0.77 -11.47
N PRO A 97 -13.36 1.40 -12.43
CA PRO A 97 -14.70 0.99 -12.79
C PRO A 97 -14.82 -0.51 -13.16
N PRO A 98 -15.99 -1.13 -13.04
CA PRO A 98 -16.19 -2.48 -13.55
C PRO A 98 -16.05 -2.53 -15.07
N GLY A 99 -15.46 -3.62 -15.59
CA GLY A 99 -15.30 -3.88 -17.02
C GLY A 99 -14.17 -4.85 -17.33
N ASP A 100 -14.22 -5.48 -18.50
CA ASP A 100 -13.14 -6.33 -19.00
C ASP A 100 -12.00 -5.46 -19.54
N PHE A 101 -10.78 -5.67 -19.04
CA PHE A 101 -9.62 -5.02 -19.61
C PHE A 101 -9.36 -5.54 -21.02
N GLU A 102 -8.90 -4.67 -21.90
CA GLU A 102 -8.22 -5.06 -23.12
C GLU A 102 -6.71 -5.13 -22.86
N ARG A 103 -6.19 -4.08 -22.21
CA ARG A 103 -4.76 -3.87 -21.98
C ARG A 103 -4.54 -3.15 -20.65
N ILE A 104 -3.50 -3.56 -19.94
CA ILE A 104 -2.98 -2.86 -18.77
C ILE A 104 -1.48 -2.64 -19.01
N ASP A 105 -1.06 -1.39 -19.21
CA ASP A 105 0.35 -1.05 -19.25
C ASP A 105 0.92 -1.20 -17.85
N VAL A 106 2.06 -1.89 -17.76
CA VAL A 106 2.70 -2.24 -16.49
C VAL A 106 4.20 -2.03 -16.56
N ASP A 107 4.79 -1.80 -15.40
CA ASP A 107 6.23 -1.89 -15.16
C ASP A 107 6.55 -3.07 -14.23
N ILE A 108 7.76 -3.62 -14.30
CA ILE A 108 8.24 -4.68 -13.38
C ILE A 108 9.61 -4.31 -12.85
N ASP A 109 9.68 -4.22 -11.53
CA ASP A 109 10.94 -4.24 -10.80
C ASP A 109 11.25 -5.65 -10.30
N ILE A 110 12.49 -6.10 -10.48
CA ILE A 110 12.96 -7.40 -9.95
C ILE A 110 13.70 -7.15 -8.64
N ARG A 111 13.17 -7.66 -7.52
CA ARG A 111 13.77 -7.55 -6.18
C ARG A 111 13.56 -8.86 -5.44
N ASP A 112 14.60 -9.39 -4.80
CA ASP A 112 14.55 -10.63 -4.01
C ASP A 112 13.89 -11.82 -4.73
N ASP A 113 14.23 -12.02 -6.00
CA ASP A 113 13.63 -13.05 -6.85
C ASP A 113 12.09 -12.93 -7.03
N VAL A 114 11.51 -11.76 -6.79
CA VAL A 114 10.10 -11.41 -6.99
C VAL A 114 9.96 -10.35 -8.08
N PHE A 115 8.91 -10.45 -8.88
CA PHE A 115 8.50 -9.40 -9.80
C PHE A 115 7.48 -8.48 -9.14
N TYR A 116 7.85 -7.22 -8.92
CA TYR A 116 6.93 -6.21 -8.44
C TYR A 116 6.27 -5.50 -9.62
N LEU A 117 5.03 -5.88 -9.88
CA LEU A 117 4.25 -5.36 -10.99
C LEU A 117 3.58 -4.05 -10.59
N THR A 118 3.87 -2.99 -11.35
CA THR A 118 3.23 -1.70 -11.16
C THR A 118 2.31 -1.34 -12.32
N PRO A 119 0.99 -1.23 -12.09
CA PRO A 119 0.06 -0.71 -13.09
C PRO A 119 0.33 0.77 -13.40
N LEU A 120 0.31 1.11 -14.69
CA LEU A 120 0.58 2.46 -15.20
C LEU A 120 -0.64 3.08 -15.87
N LYS A 121 -1.30 2.30 -16.72
CA LYS A 121 -2.42 2.74 -17.55
C LYS A 121 -3.28 1.53 -17.87
N PHE A 122 -4.58 1.74 -18.07
CA PHE A 122 -5.49 0.68 -18.49
C PHE A 122 -6.34 1.12 -19.68
N LYS A 123 -6.81 0.13 -20.44
CA LYS A 123 -7.82 0.29 -21.50
C LYS A 123 -8.84 -0.83 -21.34
N TYR A 124 -10.12 -0.49 -21.28
CA TYR A 124 -11.21 -1.46 -21.28
C TYR A 124 -11.55 -1.90 -22.70
N ALA A 125 -12.01 -3.14 -22.83
CA ALA A 125 -12.65 -3.61 -24.05
C ALA A 125 -13.82 -2.67 -24.41
N ASN A 126 -13.90 -2.27 -25.68
CA ASN A 126 -14.92 -1.36 -26.22
C ASN A 126 -14.79 0.11 -25.79
N ARG A 127 -13.66 0.52 -25.19
CA ARG A 127 -13.35 1.94 -24.96
C ARG A 127 -12.18 2.37 -25.84
N PRO A 128 -12.33 3.45 -26.63
CA PRO A 128 -11.28 3.85 -27.58
C PRO A 128 -10.03 4.41 -26.89
N LYS A 129 -10.20 5.04 -25.71
CA LYS A 129 -9.12 5.71 -24.98
C LYS A 129 -8.73 4.93 -23.72
N GLY A 130 -7.43 4.74 -23.53
CA GLY A 130 -6.88 4.30 -22.25
C GLY A 130 -6.80 5.45 -21.23
N ARG A 131 -6.69 5.12 -19.95
CA ARG A 131 -6.61 6.06 -18.83
C ARG A 131 -5.42 5.74 -17.94
N GLU A 132 -4.70 6.77 -17.52
CA GLU A 132 -3.58 6.64 -16.59
C GLU A 132 -4.07 6.27 -15.20
N ILE A 133 -3.24 5.50 -14.49
CA ILE A 133 -3.45 5.12 -13.10
C ILE A 133 -2.59 6.07 -12.26
N PRO A 134 -3.19 6.90 -11.40
CA PRO A 134 -2.43 7.87 -10.60
C PRO A 134 -1.49 7.16 -9.63
N ARG A 135 -0.27 7.69 -9.49
CA ARG A 135 0.74 7.22 -8.53
C ARG A 135 0.88 8.23 -7.40
N ILE A 136 0.97 7.73 -6.17
CA ILE A 136 1.23 8.52 -4.98
C ILE A 136 2.54 8.00 -4.37
N ASP A 137 3.57 8.85 -4.34
CA ASP A 137 4.93 8.44 -3.97
C ASP A 137 5.05 8.09 -2.48
N ARG A 138 4.37 8.83 -1.61
CA ARG A 138 4.38 8.64 -0.14
C ARG A 138 2.95 8.56 0.41
N PRO A 139 2.20 7.51 0.07
CA PRO A 139 0.76 7.43 0.26
C PRO A 139 0.34 7.40 1.73
N LEU A 140 1.20 6.96 2.64
CA LEU A 140 0.91 6.89 4.08
C LEU A 140 1.52 8.06 4.86
N THR A 141 2.35 8.89 4.24
CA THR A 141 3.02 10.00 4.92
C THR A 141 2.08 11.14 5.26
N PHE A 142 2.20 11.64 6.49
CA PHE A 142 1.57 12.84 7.00
C PHE A 142 2.55 13.60 7.91
N THR A 143 3.19 14.65 7.40
CA THR A 143 4.13 15.52 8.12
C THR A 143 3.81 16.99 7.82
N TYR A 144 4.47 17.92 8.52
CA TYR A 144 4.30 19.35 8.22
C TYR A 144 4.68 19.71 6.78
N ALA A 145 5.68 19.04 6.21
CA ALA A 145 6.16 19.31 4.86
C ALA A 145 5.33 18.62 3.77
N TYR A 146 4.64 17.53 4.10
CA TYR A 146 3.88 16.75 3.13
C TYR A 146 2.74 15.97 3.79
N ALA A 147 1.52 16.18 3.28
CA ALA A 147 0.37 15.34 3.60
C ALA A 147 -0.08 14.62 2.33
N SER A 148 -0.10 13.28 2.37
CA SER A 148 -0.58 12.47 1.26
C SER A 148 -2.02 12.83 0.87
N PRO A 149 -2.35 12.86 -0.44
CA PRO A 149 -3.73 13.00 -0.90
C PRO A 149 -4.69 12.00 -0.26
N LEU A 150 -4.25 10.76 0.01
CA LEU A 150 -5.11 9.75 0.64
C LEU A 150 -5.57 10.17 2.04
N TRP A 151 -4.66 10.75 2.83
CA TRP A 151 -4.99 11.29 4.14
C TRP A 151 -5.94 12.48 4.02
N ILE A 152 -5.63 13.44 3.16
CA ILE A 152 -6.44 14.65 3.02
C ILE A 152 -7.87 14.31 2.58
N GLU A 153 -8.00 13.47 1.55
CA GLU A 153 -9.30 13.01 1.06
C GLU A 153 -10.06 12.22 2.13
N GLN A 154 -9.37 11.36 2.89
CA GLN A 154 -9.97 10.64 4.00
C GLN A 154 -10.53 11.58 5.08
N LEU A 155 -9.74 12.56 5.54
CA LEU A 155 -10.19 13.53 6.55
C LEU A 155 -11.42 14.30 6.07
N VAL A 156 -11.40 14.79 4.82
CA VAL A 156 -12.54 15.48 4.21
C VAL A 156 -13.76 14.55 4.11
N HIS A 157 -13.57 13.31 3.69
CA HIS A 157 -14.64 12.31 3.56
C HIS A 157 -15.27 11.98 4.90
N VAL A 158 -14.46 11.70 5.92
CA VAL A 158 -14.91 11.36 7.27
C VAL A 158 -15.66 12.55 7.88
N ASN A 159 -15.14 13.77 7.76
CA ASN A 159 -15.82 14.95 8.29
C ASN A 159 -17.16 15.22 7.59
N ARG A 160 -17.27 14.93 6.28
CA ARG A 160 -18.56 15.04 5.57
C ARG A 160 -19.57 14.01 6.03
N LYS A 161 -19.14 12.76 6.28
CA LYS A 161 -20.04 11.67 6.71
C LYS A 161 -20.40 11.75 8.19
N GLN A 162 -19.47 12.19 9.02
CA GLN A 162 -19.61 12.30 10.47
C GLN A 162 -19.04 13.64 10.93
N PRO A 163 -19.81 14.73 10.79
CA PRO A 163 -19.36 16.06 11.19
C PRO A 163 -18.84 16.08 12.64
N GLY A 164 -17.68 16.70 12.84
CA GLY A 164 -17.05 16.83 14.16
C GLY A 164 -16.17 15.66 14.61
N ILE A 165 -16.27 14.46 14.00
CA ILE A 165 -15.42 13.32 14.41
C ILE A 165 -13.95 13.58 14.12
N VAL A 166 -13.64 14.25 13.00
CA VAL A 166 -12.27 14.60 12.63
C VAL A 166 -11.72 15.63 13.61
N ALA A 167 -12.52 16.65 13.93
CA ALA A 167 -12.15 17.68 14.88
C ALA A 167 -11.84 17.09 16.26
N TRP A 168 -12.71 16.20 16.76
CA TRP A 168 -12.50 15.48 18.02
C TRP A 168 -11.24 14.60 17.97
N ALA A 169 -11.06 13.79 16.92
CA ALA A 169 -9.91 12.90 16.81
C ALA A 169 -8.58 13.67 16.79
N LEU A 170 -8.53 14.79 16.06
CA LEU A 170 -7.34 15.65 16.02
C LEU A 170 -7.09 16.36 17.36
N ASP A 171 -8.12 16.75 18.11
CA ASP A 171 -7.96 17.31 19.47
C ASP A 171 -7.39 16.28 20.45
N GLU A 172 -7.86 15.04 20.42
CA GLU A 172 -7.28 13.97 21.25
C GLU A 172 -5.81 13.70 20.88
N ILE A 173 -5.48 13.69 19.59
CA ILE A 173 -4.08 13.60 19.13
C ILE A 173 -3.26 14.79 19.64
N CYS A 174 -3.81 16.02 19.61
CA CYS A 174 -3.14 17.20 20.16
C CYS A 174 -2.79 17.05 21.65
N ARG A 175 -3.65 16.41 22.45
CA ARG A 175 -3.36 16.17 23.88
C ARG A 175 -2.15 15.26 24.06
N ILE A 176 -2.06 14.19 23.28
CA ILE A 176 -0.91 13.27 23.30
C ILE A 176 0.36 14.01 22.86
N VAL A 177 0.27 14.82 21.80
CA VAL A 177 1.41 15.62 21.31
C VAL A 177 1.91 16.58 22.38
N LYS A 178 1.03 17.25 23.14
CA LYS A 178 1.41 18.14 24.25
C LYS A 178 2.24 17.41 25.31
N ASP A 179 1.86 16.18 25.64
CA ASP A 179 2.57 15.35 26.63
C ASP A 179 3.99 14.95 26.15
N HIS A 180 4.26 15.00 24.85
CA HIS A 180 5.53 14.54 24.23
C HIS A 180 6.35 15.65 23.55
N GLN A 181 5.96 16.92 23.71
CA GLN A 181 6.72 18.08 23.24
C GLN A 181 8.17 18.05 23.72
N PRO A 182 9.13 18.68 23.02
CA PRO A 182 10.55 18.69 23.44
C PRO A 182 10.78 19.12 24.89
N SER A 183 9.94 20.03 25.41
CA SER A 183 9.95 20.51 26.80
C SER A 183 9.41 19.52 27.83
N SER A 184 8.81 18.41 27.41
CA SER A 184 8.28 17.37 28.30
C SER A 184 9.37 16.46 28.87
N ARG A 185 9.13 15.99 30.11
CA ARG A 185 10.00 15.05 30.84
C ARG A 185 9.89 13.61 30.34
N LEU A 186 8.87 13.25 29.54
CA LEU A 186 8.67 11.87 29.09
C LEU A 186 9.68 11.48 27.99
N PRO A 187 10.56 10.49 28.24
CA PRO A 187 11.63 10.18 27.29
C PRO A 187 11.20 9.30 26.10
N HIS A 188 10.12 8.52 26.24
CA HIS A 188 9.62 7.58 25.23
C HIS A 188 8.08 7.54 25.20
N ILE A 189 7.52 7.02 24.11
CA ILE A 189 6.08 6.74 23.99
C ILE A 189 5.75 5.52 24.86
N GLN A 190 4.67 5.59 25.64
CA GLN A 190 4.23 4.50 26.50
C GLN A 190 2.97 3.83 25.94
N GLU A 191 2.68 2.61 26.38
CA GLU A 191 1.47 1.88 25.97
C GLU A 191 0.16 2.68 26.19
N PRO A 192 -0.04 3.41 27.30
CA PRO A 192 -1.21 4.27 27.47
C PRO A 192 -1.36 5.34 26.39
N ASP A 193 -0.26 5.88 25.84
CA ASP A 193 -0.31 6.84 24.74
C ASP A 193 -0.84 6.19 23.46
N LEU A 194 -0.48 4.93 23.21
CA LEU A 194 -0.95 4.15 22.07
C LEU A 194 -2.45 3.86 22.19
N LEU A 195 -2.90 3.47 23.39
CA LEU A 195 -4.31 3.24 23.66
C LEU A 195 -5.12 4.52 23.45
N ARG A 196 -4.62 5.67 23.94
CA ARG A 196 -5.23 6.98 23.70
C ARG A 196 -5.26 7.37 22.22
N ALA A 197 -4.20 7.07 21.46
CA ALA A 197 -4.13 7.38 20.03
C ALA A 197 -4.98 6.44 19.16
N SER A 198 -5.20 5.20 19.61
CA SER A 198 -5.82 4.13 18.81
C SER A 198 -7.22 4.47 18.32
N GLY A 199 -8.08 4.99 19.21
CA GLY A 199 -9.45 5.38 18.89
C GLY A 199 -9.50 6.51 17.86
N PRO A 200 -8.87 7.67 18.14
CA PRO A 200 -8.75 8.77 17.20
C PRO A 200 -8.21 8.33 15.83
N LEU A 201 -7.07 7.62 15.79
CA LEU A 201 -6.45 7.18 14.53
C LEU A 201 -7.36 6.23 13.75
N LYS A 202 -8.11 5.35 14.43
CA LYS A 202 -9.06 4.44 13.79
C LYS A 202 -10.16 5.19 13.05
N HIS A 203 -10.69 6.27 13.63
CA HIS A 203 -11.66 7.13 12.93
C HIS A 203 -11.07 7.79 11.68
N LEU A 204 -9.76 8.06 11.68
CA LEU A 204 -9.07 8.65 10.53
C LEU A 204 -8.57 7.61 9.52
N GLY A 205 -8.86 6.31 9.71
CA GLY A 205 -8.53 5.24 8.77
C GLY A 205 -7.25 4.45 9.08
N MET A 206 -6.71 4.57 10.30
CA MET A 206 -5.52 3.84 10.76
C MET A 206 -5.83 3.05 12.04
N THR A 207 -5.86 1.72 11.96
CA THR A 207 -6.13 0.85 13.11
C THR A 207 -4.83 0.23 13.62
N LEU A 208 -4.33 0.77 14.73
CA LEU A 208 -3.14 0.24 15.41
C LEU A 208 -3.39 -1.20 15.89
N GLY A 209 -2.44 -2.09 15.61
CA GLY A 209 -2.42 -3.44 16.19
C GLY A 209 -1.90 -3.47 17.63
N GLY A 210 -1.84 -4.68 18.20
CA GLY A 210 -1.32 -4.88 19.56
C GLY A 210 0.15 -4.50 19.69
N TYR A 211 0.50 -3.91 20.83
CA TYR A 211 1.87 -3.52 21.15
C TYR A 211 2.73 -4.74 21.48
N VAL A 212 3.81 -4.98 20.74
CA VAL A 212 4.68 -6.17 20.94
C VAL A 212 6.03 -5.86 21.60
N GLY A 213 6.37 -4.60 21.84
CA GLY A 213 7.53 -4.15 22.64
C GLY A 213 8.92 -4.51 22.12
N LYS A 214 9.03 -5.21 20.98
CA LYS A 214 10.31 -5.55 20.32
C LYS A 214 10.21 -5.34 18.81
N GLY A 215 11.08 -4.50 18.26
CA GLY A 215 11.12 -4.24 16.82
C GLY A 215 9.99 -3.34 16.36
N TYR A 216 9.08 -3.86 15.54
CA TYR A 216 7.87 -3.12 15.14
C TYR A 216 6.87 -3.12 16.28
N ASP A 217 6.47 -1.94 16.70
CA ASP A 217 5.59 -1.78 17.85
C ASP A 217 4.20 -2.33 17.58
N CYS A 218 3.70 -2.25 16.35
CA CYS A 218 2.43 -2.86 15.96
C CYS A 218 2.33 -3.15 14.45
N PHE A 219 1.56 -4.17 14.09
CA PHE A 219 1.10 -4.36 12.71
C PHE A 219 -0.22 -3.61 12.55
N THR A 220 -0.26 -2.64 11.65
CA THR A 220 -1.36 -1.67 11.56
C THR A 220 -2.08 -1.77 10.23
N ASP A 221 -3.39 -1.68 10.28
CA ASP A 221 -4.26 -1.66 9.11
C ASP A 221 -4.60 -0.23 8.70
N PHE A 222 -4.37 0.09 7.44
CA PHE A 222 -4.81 1.33 6.80
C PHE A 222 -6.00 1.06 5.90
N ARG A 223 -7.03 1.90 6.02
CA ARG A 223 -8.20 1.89 5.15
C ARG A 223 -8.65 3.32 4.89
N PHE A 224 -8.36 3.80 3.69
CA PHE A 224 -8.79 5.11 3.21
C PHE A 224 -9.94 4.94 2.24
N LEU A 225 -10.97 5.76 2.39
CA LEU A 225 -12.15 5.76 1.54
C LEU A 225 -12.70 4.34 1.36
N ASN A 226 -12.81 3.88 0.11
CA ASN A 226 -13.23 2.54 -0.25
C ASN A 226 -12.07 1.64 -0.72
N PHE A 227 -10.82 2.04 -0.46
CA PHE A 227 -9.67 1.22 -0.83
C PHE A 227 -9.65 -0.05 0.03
N PRO A 228 -9.09 -1.16 -0.49
CA PRO A 228 -8.86 -2.34 0.33
C PRO A 228 -7.95 -2.04 1.53
N VAL A 229 -8.05 -2.86 2.57
CA VAL A 229 -7.21 -2.73 3.76
C VAL A 229 -5.76 -3.03 3.38
N TYR A 230 -4.85 -2.13 3.76
CA TYR A 230 -3.41 -2.31 3.59
C TYR A 230 -2.72 -2.41 4.95
N SER A 231 -2.13 -3.56 5.22
CA SER A 231 -1.50 -3.84 6.51
C SER A 231 0.00 -3.72 6.42
N VAL A 232 0.60 -2.93 7.32
CA VAL A 232 2.05 -2.68 7.35
C VAL A 232 2.60 -2.65 8.76
N PRO A 233 3.89 -2.98 8.92
CA PRO A 233 4.58 -2.78 10.18
C PRO A 233 4.75 -1.28 10.49
N VAL A 234 4.42 -0.90 11.73
CA VAL A 234 4.56 0.45 12.25
C VAL A 234 5.48 0.44 13.46
N GLU A 235 6.48 1.31 13.43
CA GLU A 235 7.33 1.61 14.59
C GLU A 235 6.88 2.95 15.17
N ILE A 236 6.74 3.00 16.48
CA ILE A 236 6.21 4.13 17.22
C ILE A 236 7.33 4.74 18.06
N LYS A 237 7.60 6.03 17.85
CA LYS A 237 8.66 6.75 18.59
C LYS A 237 8.23 8.13 19.01
N ARG A 238 8.90 8.70 20.01
CA ARG A 238 8.73 10.13 20.30
C ARG A 238 9.27 10.97 19.16
N ASN A 239 10.52 10.72 18.76
CA ASN A 239 11.19 11.39 17.66
C ASN A 239 11.43 10.42 16.51
N SER A 240 11.27 10.90 15.28
CA SER A 240 11.55 10.09 14.08
C SER A 240 13.05 9.86 13.83
N GLN A 241 13.92 9.72 14.83
CA GLN A 241 15.36 9.44 14.63
C GLN A 241 15.70 8.02 15.12
N GLY A 242 16.84 7.48 14.68
CA GLY A 242 17.37 6.21 15.21
C GLY A 242 16.61 4.94 14.77
N PHE A 243 16.03 4.90 13.57
CA PHE A 243 15.31 3.74 12.99
C PHE A 243 16.18 2.99 11.97
N GLN A 244 17.40 2.65 12.36
CA GLN A 244 18.42 2.05 11.47
C GLN A 244 17.99 0.68 10.90
N TYR A 245 17.24 -0.12 11.67
CA TYR A 245 16.78 -1.43 11.23
C TYR A 245 15.80 -1.33 10.05
N GLN A 246 14.84 -0.41 10.13
CA GLN A 246 13.82 -0.15 9.12
C GLN A 246 14.47 0.38 7.84
N GLN A 247 15.42 1.32 7.97
CA GLN A 247 16.18 1.85 6.84
C GLN A 247 16.97 0.76 6.11
N ARG A 248 17.52 -0.22 6.85
CA ARG A 248 18.25 -1.33 6.25
C ARG A 248 17.29 -2.30 5.53
N LYS A 249 16.27 -2.80 6.23
CA LYS A 249 15.38 -3.84 5.70
C LYS A 249 14.41 -3.31 4.63
N TYR A 250 13.62 -2.30 4.97
CA TYR A 250 12.57 -1.78 4.07
C TYR A 250 13.05 -0.60 3.21
N GLY A 251 14.18 0.00 3.57
CA GLY A 251 14.81 1.02 2.73
C GLY A 251 15.69 0.46 1.61
N LYS A 252 16.03 -0.85 1.62
CA LYS A 252 16.96 -1.45 0.65
C LYS A 252 16.56 -2.83 0.12
N GLU A 253 15.99 -3.69 0.97
CA GLU A 253 15.80 -5.12 0.65
C GLU A 253 14.38 -5.38 0.13
N GLU A 254 13.33 -4.85 0.77
CA GLU A 254 11.93 -5.06 0.36
C GLU A 254 11.25 -3.80 -0.23
N LEU A 255 10.38 -3.95 -1.24
CA LEU A 255 9.49 -2.86 -1.73
C LEU A 255 8.23 -2.67 -0.86
N SER A 256 7.98 -3.58 0.08
CA SER A 256 6.87 -3.43 1.03
C SER A 256 7.11 -2.23 1.92
N ARG A 257 6.06 -1.49 2.27
CA ARG A 257 6.21 -0.29 3.08
C ARG A 257 6.32 -0.59 4.56
N ALA A 258 6.98 0.33 5.27
CA ALA A 258 6.92 0.46 6.71
C ALA A 258 6.57 1.90 7.08
N VAL A 259 6.01 2.10 8.28
CA VAL A 259 5.64 3.44 8.76
C VAL A 259 6.33 3.74 10.08
N VAL A 260 6.80 4.98 10.21
CA VAL A 260 7.19 5.55 11.50
C VAL A 260 6.06 6.45 11.98
N LEU A 261 5.44 6.11 13.09
CA LEU A 261 4.49 6.97 13.80
C LEU A 261 5.24 7.71 14.90
N CYS A 262 5.28 9.05 14.83
CA CYS A 262 6.02 9.83 15.81
C CYS A 262 5.31 11.10 16.29
N ALA A 263 5.65 11.56 17.49
CA ALA A 263 5.17 12.84 17.98
C ALA A 263 5.81 14.01 17.22
N VAL A 264 7.13 13.93 16.98
CA VAL A 264 7.93 14.98 16.31
C VAL A 264 8.79 14.37 15.21
N HIS A 265 8.66 14.90 13.99
CA HIS A 265 9.49 14.50 12.86
C HIS A 265 10.72 15.41 12.72
N GLN A 266 11.90 14.80 12.70
CA GLN A 266 13.19 15.51 12.61
C GLN A 266 14.15 14.88 11.59
N HIS A 267 13.68 13.89 10.83
CA HIS A 267 14.53 13.19 9.89
C HIS A 267 14.67 13.97 8.59
N LYS A 268 15.89 14.15 8.09
CA LYS A 268 16.14 14.96 6.89
C LYS A 268 15.70 14.27 5.60
N GLN A 269 15.94 12.97 5.46
CA GLN A 269 15.63 12.23 4.23
C GLN A 269 15.16 10.81 4.56
N MET A 270 13.89 10.51 4.32
CA MET A 270 13.37 9.16 4.51
C MET A 270 13.66 8.28 3.29
N PRO A 271 13.97 6.97 3.48
CA PRO A 271 13.97 6.02 2.37
C PRO A 271 12.61 5.94 1.68
N GLN A 272 12.60 5.60 0.40
CA GLN A 272 11.41 5.67 -0.47
C GLN A 272 10.20 4.85 0.05
N HIS A 273 10.45 3.69 0.67
CA HIS A 273 9.38 2.80 1.17
C HIS A 273 9.09 2.97 2.67
N ILE A 274 9.63 4.03 3.30
CA ILE A 274 9.32 4.36 4.69
C ILE A 274 8.51 5.66 4.71
N ASP A 275 7.24 5.52 5.08
CA ASP A 275 6.37 6.66 5.33
C ASP A 275 6.48 7.15 6.78
N VAL A 276 6.16 8.42 7.01
CA VAL A 276 6.16 9.00 8.35
C VAL A 276 4.82 9.63 8.64
N ILE A 277 4.24 9.29 9.79
CA ILE A 277 3.06 9.94 10.34
C ILE A 277 3.51 10.72 11.58
N GLU A 278 3.42 12.03 11.48
CA GLU A 278 3.75 12.96 12.54
C GLU A 278 2.47 13.43 13.23
N LEU A 279 2.28 13.03 14.49
CA LEU A 279 1.13 13.43 15.29
C LEU A 279 1.07 14.95 15.47
N GLY A 280 2.22 15.63 15.58
CA GLY A 280 2.29 17.09 15.60
C GLY A 280 1.66 17.74 14.35
N ALA A 281 1.94 17.19 13.17
CA ALA A 281 1.38 17.68 11.92
C ALA A 281 -0.13 17.44 11.83
N LEU A 282 -0.61 16.28 12.29
CA LEU A 282 -2.04 15.99 12.43
C LEU A 282 -2.71 16.97 13.39
N CYS A 283 -2.12 17.22 14.55
CA CYS A 283 -2.63 18.21 15.51
C CYS A 283 -2.75 19.61 14.89
N ALA A 284 -1.74 20.05 14.14
CA ALA A 284 -1.80 21.34 13.44
C ALA A 284 -2.93 21.41 12.39
N HIS A 285 -3.35 20.27 11.83
CA HIS A 285 -4.50 20.20 10.92
C HIS A 285 -5.86 20.36 11.60
N ALA A 286 -5.94 20.30 12.94
CA ALA A 286 -7.19 20.52 13.67
C ALA A 286 -7.83 21.89 13.32
N GLN A 287 -7.01 22.90 13.04
CA GLN A 287 -7.47 24.23 12.63
C GLN A 287 -8.29 24.24 11.33
N LYS A 288 -8.11 23.24 10.46
CA LYS A 288 -8.86 23.09 9.21
C LYS A 288 -10.22 22.41 9.40
N PHE A 289 -10.46 21.85 10.58
CA PHE A 289 -11.68 21.13 10.95
C PHE A 289 -12.16 21.63 12.32
N PRO A 290 -12.67 22.87 12.43
CA PRO A 290 -13.11 23.40 13.71
C PRO A 290 -14.26 22.55 14.27
N LEU A 291 -14.24 22.33 15.59
CA LEU A 291 -15.39 21.78 16.30
C LEU A 291 -16.58 22.71 16.06
N THR A 292 -17.69 22.15 15.56
CA THR A 292 -18.93 22.91 15.49
C THR A 292 -19.31 23.31 16.92
N PRO A 293 -19.56 24.60 17.22
CA PRO A 293 -19.99 24.98 18.55
C PRO A 293 -21.25 24.19 18.88
N ARG A 294 -21.24 23.51 20.04
CA ARG A 294 -22.45 22.89 20.58
C ARG A 294 -23.43 24.05 20.82
N ILE A 295 -24.51 24.09 20.04
CA ILE A 295 -25.68 24.95 20.28
C ILE A 295 -26.42 24.40 21.49
#